data_AF-A0A7C0Z5M9-F1
#
_entry.id   AF-A0A7C0Z5M9-F1
#
_cell.length_a   1.000
_cell.length_b   1.000
_cell.length_c   1.000
_cell.angle_alpha   90.00
_cell.angle_beta   90.00
_cell.angle_gamma   90.00
#
_symmetry.space_group_name_H-M   'P 1'
#
loop_
_entity.id
_entity.type
_entity.pdbx_description
1 polymer ?
#
loop_
_entity_poly.entity_id
_entity_poly.type
_entity_poly.pdbx_seq_one_letter_code
_entity_poly.pdbx_strand_id
1 'polypeptide(L)'
;MIIDIREGIQDDLDVSIYAKAEFSAEQMREIRLGLSAGLDVSRYAKLEFHWMQMEEIRVGLETNLDVSAYATPTFGWRQMKQIRQGLEEGLDAATYAKPELSAEQMRQAREKLWLKKIAETQLVTVYPGKQRRPVGPGI
;
A
#
# COMPACT_ATOMS: atom_id res chain seq x y z
N MET A 1 23.75 -11.15 -1.20
CA MET A 1 23.53 -12.04 -2.36
C MET A 1 23.47 -13.51 -1.94
N ILE A 2 24.53 -14.12 -1.40
CA ILE A 2 24.51 -15.57 -1.06
C ILE A 2 23.58 -15.89 0.15
N ILE A 3 23.39 -14.94 1.09
CA ILE A 3 22.60 -15.16 2.31
C ILE A 3 21.13 -15.46 1.96
N ASP A 4 20.46 -14.60 1.19
CA ASP A 4 19.04 -14.80 0.85
C ASP A 4 18.78 -16.06 0.02
N ILE A 5 19.72 -16.48 -0.83
CA ILE A 5 19.59 -17.74 -1.57
C ILE A 5 19.69 -18.94 -0.61
N ARG A 6 20.64 -18.91 0.34
CA ARG A 6 20.78 -19.97 1.34
C ARG A 6 19.56 -20.05 2.25
N GLU A 7 19.07 -18.91 2.74
CA GLU A 7 17.87 -18.84 3.58
C GLU A 7 16.64 -19.35 2.82
N GLY A 8 16.44 -18.93 1.56
CA GLY A 8 15.31 -19.43 0.78
C GLY A 8 15.34 -20.93 0.52
N ILE A 9 16.52 -21.53 0.32
CA ILE A 9 16.65 -23.00 0.22
C ILE A 9 16.30 -23.68 1.55
N GLN A 10 16.67 -23.09 2.69
CA GLN A 10 16.31 -23.62 4.02
C GLN A 10 14.81 -23.55 4.28
N ASP A 11 14.17 -22.50 3.77
CA ASP A 11 12.73 -22.26 3.90
C ASP A 11 11.89 -22.96 2.80
N ASP A 12 12.50 -23.85 2.00
CA ASP A 12 11.86 -24.58 0.87
C ASP A 12 11.17 -23.64 -0.16
N LEU A 13 11.74 -22.45 -0.37
CA LEU A 13 11.23 -21.46 -1.32
C LEU A 13 11.81 -21.69 -2.71
N ASP A 14 11.02 -21.34 -3.75
CA ASP A 14 11.51 -21.32 -5.12
C ASP A 14 12.47 -20.14 -5.34
N VAL A 15 13.75 -20.38 -5.07
CA VAL A 15 14.81 -19.38 -5.22
C VAL A 15 15.03 -18.97 -6.68
N SER A 16 14.56 -19.74 -7.67
CA SER A 16 14.72 -19.38 -9.09
C SER A 16 13.97 -18.10 -9.48
N ILE A 17 12.98 -17.70 -8.67
CA ILE A 17 12.22 -16.46 -8.82
C ILE A 17 13.15 -15.24 -8.68
N TYR A 18 14.07 -15.26 -7.71
CA TYR A 18 14.86 -14.09 -7.31
C TYR A 18 16.39 -14.27 -7.37
N ALA A 19 16.91 -15.49 -7.46
CA ALA A 19 18.35 -15.77 -7.58
C ALA A 19 18.89 -15.44 -8.99
N LYS A 20 18.70 -14.19 -9.42
CA LYS A 20 19.06 -13.65 -10.74
C LYS A 20 20.06 -12.52 -10.56
N ALA A 21 21.06 -12.43 -11.42
CA ALA A 21 22.15 -11.46 -11.28
C ALA A 21 21.66 -10.00 -11.41
N GLU A 22 20.51 -9.81 -12.05
CA GLU A 22 19.86 -8.53 -12.29
C GLU A 22 19.19 -7.96 -11.03
N PHE A 23 18.84 -8.81 -10.06
CA PHE A 23 18.32 -8.33 -8.78
C PHE A 23 19.46 -7.94 -7.84
N SER A 24 19.32 -6.80 -7.16
CA SER A 24 20.18 -6.45 -6.04
C SER A 24 19.95 -7.38 -4.86
N ALA A 25 20.91 -7.44 -3.92
CA ALA A 25 20.73 -8.24 -2.69
C ALA A 25 19.49 -7.81 -1.89
N GLU A 26 19.18 -6.52 -1.89
CA GLU A 26 18.01 -5.95 -1.23
C GLU A 26 16.72 -6.34 -1.94
N GLN A 27 16.69 -6.35 -3.28
CA GLN A 27 15.52 -6.85 -4.03
C GLN A 27 15.30 -8.35 -3.77
N MET A 28 16.37 -9.16 -3.78
CA MET A 28 16.30 -10.58 -3.44
C MET A 28 15.71 -10.80 -2.06
N ARG A 29 16.14 -10.00 -1.08
CA ARG A 29 15.61 -10.05 0.29
C ARG A 29 14.12 -9.75 0.35
N GLU A 30 13.64 -8.69 -0.30
CA GLU A 30 12.20 -8.36 -0.29
C GLU A 30 11.35 -9.43 -1.01
N ILE A 31 11.86 -10.04 -2.08
CA ILE A 31 11.16 -11.14 -2.76
C ILE A 31 11.11 -12.38 -1.87
N ARG A 32 12.24 -12.76 -1.24
CA ARG A 32 12.29 -13.87 -0.29
C ARG A 32 11.35 -13.67 0.89
N LEU A 33 11.32 -12.47 1.48
CA LEU A 33 10.43 -12.15 2.59
C LEU A 33 8.96 -12.33 2.18
N GLY A 34 8.56 -11.85 1.00
CA GLY A 34 7.18 -12.06 0.53
C GLY A 34 6.84 -13.52 0.22
N LEU A 35 7.77 -14.28 -0.36
CA LEU A 35 7.60 -15.73 -0.55
C LEU A 35 7.43 -16.44 0.80
N SER A 36 8.25 -16.12 1.80
CA SER A 36 8.15 -16.68 3.15
C SER A 36 6.84 -16.34 3.86
N ALA A 37 6.25 -15.19 3.52
CA ALA A 37 4.94 -14.75 4.00
C ALA A 37 3.77 -15.30 3.15
N GLY A 38 4.04 -16.13 2.14
CA GLY A 38 3.01 -16.72 1.26
C GLY A 38 2.35 -15.71 0.31
N LEU A 39 3.01 -14.59 0.01
CA LEU A 39 2.49 -13.53 -0.84
C LEU A 39 2.72 -13.81 -2.33
N ASP A 40 1.84 -13.25 -3.17
CA ASP A 40 2.07 -13.20 -4.61
C ASP A 40 3.14 -12.16 -4.95
N VAL A 41 4.39 -12.61 -4.98
CA VAL A 41 5.55 -11.76 -5.29
C VAL A 41 5.58 -11.28 -6.74
N SER A 42 4.80 -11.88 -7.67
CA SER A 42 4.77 -11.45 -9.07
C SER A 42 4.30 -9.99 -9.24
N ARG A 43 3.57 -9.48 -8.23
CA ARG A 43 3.10 -8.09 -8.16
C ARG A 43 4.25 -7.08 -8.05
N TYR A 44 5.39 -7.46 -7.47
CA TYR A 44 6.50 -6.52 -7.20
C TYR A 44 7.91 -7.06 -7.51
N ALA A 45 8.10 -8.35 -7.79
CA ALA A 45 9.37 -8.96 -8.18
C ALA A 45 9.77 -8.58 -9.61
N LYS A 46 9.95 -7.28 -9.86
CA LYS A 46 10.26 -6.68 -11.17
C LYS A 46 11.45 -5.73 -11.04
N LEU A 47 12.33 -5.74 -12.04
CA LEU A 47 13.55 -4.92 -12.04
C LEU A 47 13.29 -3.41 -12.03
N GLU A 48 12.10 -2.98 -12.47
CA GLU A 48 11.69 -1.57 -12.46
C GLU A 48 11.45 -1.00 -11.05
N PHE A 49 11.28 -1.86 -10.05
CA PHE A 49 11.11 -1.44 -8.67
C PHE A 49 12.45 -1.41 -7.92
N HIS A 50 12.78 -0.26 -7.34
CA HIS A 50 13.79 -0.20 -6.30
C HIS A 50 13.36 -1.02 -5.07
N TRP A 51 14.29 -1.56 -4.30
CA TRP A 51 13.96 -2.42 -3.14
C TRP A 51 13.03 -1.73 -2.13
N MET A 52 13.17 -0.42 -1.91
CA MET A 52 12.26 0.35 -1.05
C MET A 52 10.82 0.41 -1.60
N GLN A 53 10.61 0.35 -2.92
CA GLN A 53 9.27 0.24 -3.50
C GLN A 53 8.73 -1.19 -3.28
N MET A 54 9.57 -2.21 -3.47
CA MET A 54 9.21 -3.60 -3.17
C MET A 54 8.80 -3.79 -1.71
N GLU A 55 9.50 -3.16 -0.77
CA GLU A 55 9.17 -3.16 0.66
C GLU A 55 7.76 -2.59 0.90
N GLU A 56 7.45 -1.41 0.35
CA GLU A 56 6.12 -0.80 0.55
C GLU A 56 5.00 -1.61 -0.11
N ILE A 57 5.27 -2.29 -1.23
CA ILE A 57 4.29 -3.21 -1.84
C ILE A 57 4.13 -4.48 -0.99
N ARG A 58 5.23 -5.09 -0.52
CA ARG A 58 5.20 -6.25 0.37
C ARG A 58 4.42 -5.97 1.64
N VAL A 59 4.73 -4.86 2.33
CA VAL A 59 4.04 -4.47 3.58
C VAL A 59 2.55 -4.25 3.34
N GLY A 60 2.15 -3.69 2.20
CA GLY A 60 0.72 -3.56 1.86
C GLY A 60 0.03 -4.90 1.60
N LEU A 61 0.73 -5.86 0.99
CA LEU A 61 0.21 -7.22 0.81
C LEU A 61 0.08 -7.96 2.15
N GLU A 62 1.06 -7.82 3.05
CA GLU A 62 1.01 -8.38 4.42
C GLU A 62 -0.18 -7.87 5.23
N THR A 63 -0.63 -6.64 4.96
CA THR A 63 -1.80 -6.02 5.60
C THR A 63 -3.10 -6.18 4.78
N ASN A 64 -3.11 -7.05 3.76
CA ASN A 64 -4.25 -7.33 2.88
C ASN A 64 -4.80 -6.10 2.12
N LEU A 65 -3.95 -5.11 1.84
CA LEU A 65 -4.33 -3.94 1.05
C LEU A 65 -4.34 -4.26 -0.44
N ASP A 66 -5.18 -3.55 -1.18
CA ASP A 66 -5.07 -3.55 -2.62
C ASP A 66 -3.90 -2.67 -3.09
N VAL A 67 -2.75 -3.31 -3.26
CA VAL A 67 -1.55 -2.63 -3.75
C VAL A 67 -1.64 -2.23 -5.23
N SER A 68 -2.68 -2.62 -5.99
CA SER A 68 -2.85 -2.19 -7.38
C SER A 68 -2.98 -0.68 -7.52
N ALA A 69 -3.46 -0.01 -6.46
CA ALA A 69 -3.57 1.44 -6.38
C ALA A 69 -2.20 2.17 -6.42
N TYR A 70 -1.10 1.48 -6.08
CA TYR A 70 0.22 2.14 -5.98
C TYR A 70 1.42 1.31 -6.44
N ALA A 71 1.28 0.02 -6.74
CA ALA A 71 2.34 -0.86 -7.23
C ALA A 71 2.69 -0.55 -8.70
N THR A 72 3.21 0.65 -8.94
CA THR A 72 3.65 1.17 -10.24
C THR A 72 4.98 1.91 -10.07
N PRO A 73 5.94 1.77 -11.01
CA PRO A 73 7.23 2.45 -10.92
C PRO A 73 7.12 3.99 -10.96
N THR A 74 5.96 4.53 -11.37
CA THR A 74 5.68 5.97 -11.41
C THR A 74 5.64 6.63 -10.03
N PHE A 75 5.42 5.84 -8.96
CA PHE A 75 5.49 6.34 -7.58
C PHE A 75 6.83 5.98 -6.96
N GLY A 76 7.55 6.96 -6.43
CA GLY A 76 8.67 6.70 -5.54
C GLY A 76 8.22 6.06 -4.22
N TRP A 77 9.11 5.35 -3.52
CA TRP A 77 8.78 4.64 -2.28
C TRP A 77 8.12 5.53 -1.21
N ARG A 78 8.52 6.81 -1.10
CA ARG A 78 7.88 7.75 -0.16
C ARG A 78 6.43 8.06 -0.52
N GLN A 79 6.09 8.14 -1.81
CA GLN A 79 4.72 8.30 -2.29
C GLN A 79 3.93 7.02 -2.00
N MET A 80 4.48 5.85 -2.33
CA MET A 80 3.87 4.54 -2.01
C MET A 80 3.55 4.41 -0.52
N LYS A 81 4.48 4.83 0.35
CA LYS A 81 4.26 4.88 1.81
C LYS A 81 3.05 5.73 2.19
N GLN A 82 2.88 6.91 1.58
CA GLN A 82 1.70 7.74 1.87
C GLN A 82 0.41 7.10 1.39
N ILE A 83 0.44 6.44 0.23
CA ILE A 83 -0.72 5.74 -0.33
C ILE A 83 -1.11 4.56 0.57
N ARG A 84 -0.14 3.69 0.90
CA ARG A 84 -0.32 2.56 1.82
C ARG A 84 -0.92 2.99 3.15
N GLN A 85 -0.33 3.99 3.81
CA GLN A 85 -0.83 4.50 5.10
C GLN A 85 -2.28 5.01 5.01
N GLY A 86 -2.66 5.69 3.92
CA GLY A 86 -4.05 6.13 3.78
C GLY A 86 -5.01 4.97 3.53
N LEU A 87 -4.59 3.93 2.80
CA LEU A 87 -5.39 2.71 2.66
C LEU A 87 -5.57 1.98 4.01
N GLU A 88 -4.51 1.90 4.83
CA GLU A 88 -4.57 1.37 6.21
C GLU A 88 -5.54 2.18 7.10
N GLU A 89 -5.57 3.51 6.92
CA GLU A 89 -6.52 4.41 7.57
C GLU A 89 -7.94 4.32 6.98
N GLY A 90 -8.17 3.49 5.95
CA GLY A 90 -9.43 3.35 5.24
C GLY A 90 -9.85 4.63 4.50
N LEU A 91 -8.89 5.33 3.92
CA LEU A 91 -9.10 6.48 3.03
C LEU A 91 -9.08 6.03 1.58
N ASP A 92 -9.78 6.77 0.73
CA ASP A 92 -9.72 6.57 -0.72
C ASP A 92 -8.43 7.18 -1.30
N ALA A 93 -7.48 6.32 -1.62
CA ALA A 93 -6.21 6.70 -2.23
C ALA A 93 -6.38 7.47 -3.55
N ALA A 94 -7.42 7.19 -4.34
CA ALA A 94 -7.64 7.84 -5.64
C ALA A 94 -7.79 9.37 -5.51
N THR A 95 -8.16 9.86 -4.33
CA THR A 95 -8.31 11.29 -4.06
C THR A 95 -6.95 12.04 -4.06
N TYR A 96 -5.85 11.38 -3.69
CA TYR A 96 -4.55 12.03 -3.51
C TYR A 96 -3.34 11.31 -4.14
N ALA A 97 -3.48 10.05 -4.55
CA ALA A 97 -2.43 9.24 -5.17
C ALA A 97 -2.17 9.69 -6.62
N LYS A 98 -1.38 10.73 -6.78
CA LYS A 98 -1.06 11.37 -8.07
C LYS A 98 0.46 11.44 -8.28
N PRO A 99 1.04 10.80 -9.31
CA PRO A 99 2.50 10.73 -9.48
C PRO A 99 3.20 12.10 -9.50
N GLU A 100 2.48 13.14 -9.91
CA GLU A 100 2.94 14.52 -10.02
C GLU A 100 3.07 15.21 -8.66
N LEU A 101 2.43 14.68 -7.62
CA LEU A 101 2.51 15.19 -6.26
C LEU A 101 3.71 14.59 -5.53
N SER A 102 4.52 15.43 -4.90
CA SER A 102 5.53 14.96 -3.96
C SER A 102 4.91 14.15 -2.80
N ALA A 103 5.70 13.28 -2.19
CA ALA A 103 5.27 12.54 -0.99
C ALA A 103 4.80 13.47 0.14
N GLU A 104 5.36 14.67 0.24
CA GLU A 104 4.93 15.67 1.23
C GLU A 104 3.55 16.25 0.90
N GLN A 105 3.27 16.55 -0.37
CA GLN A 105 1.93 16.97 -0.80
C GLN A 105 0.89 15.87 -0.58
N MET A 106 1.24 14.61 -0.86
CA MET A 106 0.37 13.47 -0.57
C MET A 106 0.12 13.31 0.93
N ARG A 107 1.15 13.47 1.77
CA ARG A 107 1.02 13.43 3.23
C ARG A 107 0.01 14.46 3.72
N GLN A 108 0.16 15.71 3.28
CA GLN A 108 -0.76 16.79 3.64
C GLN A 108 -2.19 16.54 3.15
N ALA A 109 -2.36 16.00 1.94
CA ALA A 109 -3.67 15.65 1.40
C ALA A 109 -4.32 14.51 2.21
N ARG A 110 -3.57 13.45 2.54
CA ARG A 110 -4.02 12.34 3.37
C ARG A 110 -4.44 12.83 4.75
N GLU A 111 -3.61 13.63 5.42
CA GLU A 111 -3.91 14.18 6.77
C GLU A 111 -5.20 15.01 6.77
N LYS A 112 -5.42 15.83 5.74
CA LYS A 112 -6.67 16.58 5.59
C LYS A 112 -7.89 15.66 5.44
N LEU A 113 -7.78 14.58 4.66
CA LEU A 113 -8.85 13.60 4.50
C LEU A 113 -9.13 12.84 5.80
N TRP A 114 -8.07 12.46 6.52
CA TRP A 114 -8.16 11.80 7.81
C TRP A 114 -8.89 12.66 8.85
N LEU A 115 -8.51 13.95 8.97
CA LEU A 115 -9.18 14.90 9.85
C LEU A 115 -10.67 15.07 9.51
N LYS A 116 -10.99 15.15 8.21
CA LYS A 116 -12.39 15.23 7.74
C LYS A 116 -13.19 13.98 8.15
N LYS A 117 -12.61 12.79 7.95
CA LYS A 117 -13.23 11.50 8.33
C LYS A 117 -13.53 11.44 9.83
N ILE A 118 -12.60 11.92 10.68
CA ILE A 118 -12.80 11.96 12.14
C ILE A 118 -13.92 12.93 12.51
N ALA A 119 -13.93 14.13 11.94
CA ALA A 119 -14.97 15.12 12.21
C ALA A 119 -16.36 14.60 11.82
N GLU A 120 -16.49 13.95 10.66
CA GLU A 120 -17.74 13.33 10.22
C GLU A 120 -18.18 12.18 11.15
N THR A 121 -17.23 11.35 11.58
CA THR A 121 -17.50 10.25 12.53
C THR A 121 -18.00 10.79 13.87
N GLN A 122 -17.40 11.87 14.38
CA GLN A 122 -17.85 12.53 15.61
C GLN A 122 -19.23 13.19 15.47
N LEU A 123 -19.55 13.77 14.31
CA LEU A 123 -20.89 14.33 14.06
C LEU A 123 -21.97 13.25 14.07
N VAL A 124 -21.68 12.07 13.50
CA VAL A 124 -22.61 10.93 13.48
C VAL A 124 -22.85 10.37 14.89
N THR A 125 -21.81 10.28 15.73
CA THR A 125 -21.96 9.80 17.12
C THR A 125 -22.73 10.78 18.01
N VAL A 126 -22.61 12.10 17.75
CA VAL A 126 -23.34 13.13 18.52
C VAL A 126 -24.79 13.30 18.02
N TYR A 127 -25.08 13.04 16.73
CA TYR A 127 -26.43 13.17 16.16
C TYR A 127 -26.90 11.91 15.41
N PRO A 128 -27.17 10.79 16.11
CA PRO A 128 -27.51 9.51 15.47
C PRO A 128 -28.92 9.45 14.83
N GLY A 129 -29.63 10.57 14.61
CA GLY A 129 -31.10 10.54 14.46
C GLY A 129 -31.77 11.61 13.60
N LYS A 130 -31.17 12.09 12.51
CA LYS A 130 -31.94 12.79 11.46
C LYS A 130 -31.94 11.98 10.16
N GLN A 131 -32.65 10.84 10.16
CA GLN A 131 -33.27 10.37 8.94
C GLN A 131 -34.08 11.54 8.38
N ARG A 132 -33.70 12.03 7.20
CA ARG A 132 -34.58 12.90 6.42
C ARG A 132 -35.85 12.11 6.14
N ARG A 133 -36.91 12.35 6.93
CA ARG A 133 -38.25 11.96 6.50
C ARG A 133 -38.48 12.66 5.17
N PRO A 134 -38.90 11.97 4.09
CA PRO A 134 -39.38 12.66 2.93
C PRO A 134 -40.58 13.48 3.38
N VAL A 135 -40.47 14.81 3.28
CA VAL A 135 -41.62 15.70 3.38
C VAL A 135 -42.40 15.44 2.09
N GLY A 136 -43.36 14.52 2.16
CA GLY A 136 -44.35 14.35 1.10
C GLY A 136 -45.19 15.62 0.99
N PRO A 137 -45.50 16.10 -0.21
CA PRO A 137 -46.37 17.26 -0.37
C PRO A 137 -47.78 16.90 0.12
N GLY A 138 -48.33 17.77 0.97
CA GLY A 138 -49.66 17.60 1.54
C GLY A 138 -50.77 17.69 0.50
N ILE A 139 -51.84 16.93 0.76
CA ILE A 139 -53.21 17.16 0.28
C ILE A 139 -54.14 16.82 1.45
#